data_AF-A0A960F1P3-F1
#
_entry.id   AF-A0A960F1P3-F1
#
_cell.length_a   1.000
_cell.length_b   1.000
_cell.length_c   1.000
_cell.angle_alpha   90.00
_cell.angle_beta   90.00
_cell.angle_gamma   90.00
#
_symmetry.space_group_name_H-M   'P 1'
#
loop_
_entity.id
_entity.type
_entity.pdbx_description
1 polymer ?
#
loop_
_entity_poly.entity_id
_entity_poly.type
_entity_poly.pdbx_seq_one_letter_code
_entity_poly.pdbx_strand_id
1 'polypeptide(L)'
;MRREPSRVLVLGCGSVAQATVPLLVRDLGIDPTRITIVDFVDNRARVADVLAQGVRYEQDRITPENLDAFLAARVGDGDLLLDVAWNIDNPTILQWCRDHGVRYLNTSVELWNPYDHMTEVHPLDRSLYVRHMSLRRMMAAWPDNKGATAVLEHGANPGLVSHWAKQALTEIATRMVADGLGDTAGLEAALADEHYHLLAMLTGTKVIHVAERDTQVSNVPKRTGEFVNTWSVEGFYEEGVAPAELGWGTHERRLPPNAFVHAGEGPCNQIAIARPGMETWVRSWVPGGEIRGMVIRHGEA
;
A
#
# COMPACT_ATOMS: atom_id res chain seq x y z
N MET A 1 -11.66 25.60 -8.20
CA MET A 1 -11.11 24.86 -7.05
C MET A 1 -9.75 25.45 -6.70
N ARG A 2 -9.51 25.81 -5.43
CA ARG A 2 -8.15 26.09 -4.96
C ARG A 2 -7.34 24.79 -5.10
N ARG A 3 -6.15 24.84 -5.72
CA ARG A 3 -5.31 23.65 -5.95
C ARG A 3 -4.81 23.03 -4.63
N GLU A 4 -4.60 23.87 -3.62
CA GLU A 4 -4.03 23.49 -2.33
C GLU A 4 -5.08 23.28 -1.24
N PRO A 5 -4.92 22.26 -0.37
CA PRO A 5 -5.80 22.06 0.78
C PRO A 5 -5.70 23.23 1.77
N SER A 6 -6.81 23.55 2.44
CA SER A 6 -6.81 24.53 3.53
C SER A 6 -6.32 23.90 4.83
N ARG A 7 -6.59 22.59 5.02
CA ARG A 7 -6.10 21.77 6.13
C ARG A 7 -5.57 20.43 5.60
N VAL A 8 -4.51 19.95 6.23
CA VAL A 8 -3.98 18.60 6.04
C VAL A 8 -4.01 17.89 7.38
N LEU A 9 -4.75 16.80 7.46
CA LEU A 9 -4.73 15.89 8.60
C LEU A 9 -3.81 14.71 8.28
N VAL A 10 -2.85 14.45 9.16
CA VAL A 10 -1.98 13.27 9.09
C VAL A 10 -2.36 12.35 10.25
N LEU A 11 -2.91 11.18 9.95
CA LEU A 11 -3.20 10.15 10.95
C LEU A 11 -1.96 9.27 11.10
N GLY A 12 -1.48 9.14 12.33
CA GLY A 12 -0.27 8.40 12.65
C GLY A 12 0.99 9.26 12.60
N CYS A 13 1.90 9.02 13.55
CA CYS A 13 3.22 9.62 13.67
C CYS A 13 4.31 8.53 13.72
N GLY A 14 4.14 7.50 12.89
CA GLY A 14 5.10 6.42 12.67
C GLY A 14 6.29 6.85 11.79
N SER A 15 7.10 5.88 11.36
CA SER A 15 8.28 6.13 10.49
C SER A 15 7.91 6.85 9.19
N VAL A 16 6.77 6.52 8.60
CA VAL A 16 6.30 7.13 7.34
C VAL A 16 5.99 8.61 7.52
N ALA A 17 5.28 8.99 8.59
CA ALA A 17 4.95 10.40 8.85
C ALA A 17 6.22 11.27 9.04
N GLN A 18 7.23 10.74 9.75
CA GLN A 18 8.53 11.41 9.95
C GLN A 18 9.24 11.69 8.63
N ALA A 19 9.12 10.79 7.65
CA ALA A 19 9.71 10.99 6.33
C ALA A 19 8.85 11.91 5.45
N THR A 20 7.52 11.80 5.51
CA THR A 20 6.61 12.46 4.55
C THR A 20 6.27 13.90 4.93
N VAL A 21 6.02 14.21 6.21
CA VAL A 21 5.60 15.57 6.61
C VAL A 21 6.63 16.65 6.25
N PRO A 22 7.95 16.43 6.44
CA PRO A 22 8.95 17.39 5.95
C PRO A 22 8.88 17.64 4.45
N LEU A 23 8.53 16.64 3.63
CA LEU A 23 8.38 16.78 2.17
C LEU A 23 7.14 17.61 1.80
N LEU A 24 6.05 17.46 2.55
CA LEU A 24 4.85 18.30 2.37
C LEU A 24 5.16 19.79 2.55
N VAL A 25 5.98 20.11 3.55
CA VAL A 25 6.41 21.49 3.80
C VAL A 25 7.45 21.94 2.78
N ARG A 26 8.54 21.17 2.61
CA ARG A 26 9.71 21.55 1.82
C ARG A 26 9.45 21.53 0.32
N ASP A 27 8.84 20.47 -0.19
CA ASP A 27 8.76 20.19 -1.63
C ASP A 27 7.41 20.57 -2.22
N LEU A 28 6.33 20.41 -1.45
CA LEU A 28 4.98 20.84 -1.86
C LEU A 28 4.61 22.25 -1.39
N GLY A 29 5.43 22.88 -0.55
CA GLY A 29 5.23 24.25 -0.10
C GLY A 29 3.99 24.45 0.77
N ILE A 30 3.48 23.39 1.40
CA ILE A 30 2.30 23.49 2.27
C ILE A 30 2.71 24.25 3.53
N ASP A 31 1.97 25.32 3.83
CA ASP A 31 2.11 26.08 5.07
C ASP A 31 2.02 25.12 6.28
N PRO A 32 3.08 25.01 7.11
CA PRO A 32 3.11 24.11 8.26
C PRO A 32 1.90 24.27 9.19
N THR A 33 1.38 25.49 9.34
CA THR A 33 0.23 25.78 10.21
C THR A 33 -1.08 25.18 9.71
N ARG A 34 -1.12 24.65 8.47
CA ARG A 34 -2.27 23.91 7.93
C ARG A 34 -2.19 22.42 8.20
N ILE A 35 -1.04 21.91 8.64
CA ILE A 35 -0.81 20.50 8.89
C ILE A 35 -1.07 20.19 10.37
N THR A 36 -1.85 19.14 10.63
CA THR A 36 -2.08 18.60 11.97
C THR A 36 -1.79 17.11 11.97
N ILE A 37 -0.82 16.69 12.78
CA ILE A 37 -0.51 15.27 13.02
C ILE A 37 -1.31 14.81 14.23
N VAL A 38 -1.95 13.64 14.13
CA VAL A 38 -2.66 13.01 15.25
C VAL A 38 -2.18 11.58 15.45
N ASP A 39 -1.79 11.25 16.67
CA ASP A 39 -1.39 9.90 17.08
C ASP A 39 -1.80 9.67 18.54
N PHE A 40 -2.09 8.42 18.91
CA PHE A 40 -2.48 8.09 20.29
C PHE A 40 -1.27 8.01 21.24
N VAL A 41 -0.07 7.77 20.71
CA VAL A 41 1.21 7.81 21.43
C VAL A 41 1.85 9.18 21.25
N ASP A 42 2.44 9.73 22.31
CA ASP A 42 3.22 10.96 22.20
C ASP A 42 4.54 10.73 21.44
N ASN A 43 4.52 11.03 20.14
CA ASN A 43 5.66 10.94 19.24
C ASN A 43 6.23 12.33 18.88
N ARG A 44 5.91 13.40 19.62
CA ARG A 44 6.36 14.77 19.30
C ARG A 44 7.87 14.89 19.14
N ALA A 45 8.64 14.17 19.95
CA ALA A 45 10.09 14.17 19.88
C ALA A 45 10.64 13.69 18.52
N ARG A 46 9.89 12.86 17.80
CA ARG A 46 10.28 12.30 16.50
C ARG A 46 10.07 13.27 15.34
N VAL A 47 9.25 14.29 15.53
CA VAL A 47 8.85 15.28 14.49
C VAL A 47 9.11 16.72 14.96
N ALA A 48 10.00 16.90 15.93
CA ALA A 48 10.24 18.20 16.58
C ALA A 48 10.65 19.31 15.59
N ASP A 49 11.32 18.95 14.51
CA ASP A 49 11.76 19.84 13.43
C ASP A 49 10.58 20.48 12.67
N VAL A 50 9.53 19.71 12.37
CA VAL A 50 8.33 20.24 11.69
C VAL A 50 7.38 20.94 12.68
N LEU A 51 7.37 20.53 13.95
CA LEU A 51 6.65 21.27 14.99
C LEU A 51 7.23 22.67 15.20
N ALA A 52 8.57 22.80 15.17
CA ALA A 52 9.24 24.10 15.24
C ALA A 52 8.90 25.02 14.04
N GLN A 53 8.47 24.44 12.91
CA GLN A 53 8.02 25.18 11.73
C GLN A 53 6.53 25.58 11.79
N GLY A 54 5.76 25.07 12.75
CA GLY A 54 4.36 25.42 12.97
C GLY A 54 3.35 24.29 12.70
N VAL A 55 3.80 23.07 12.38
CA VAL A 55 2.92 21.90 12.32
C VAL A 55 2.30 21.65 13.70
N ARG A 56 0.99 21.40 13.72
CA ARG A 56 0.27 21.06 14.97
C ARG A 56 0.37 19.57 15.27
N TYR A 57 0.35 19.24 16.55
CA TYR A 57 0.31 17.86 17.03
C TYR A 57 -0.75 17.66 18.11
N GLU A 58 -1.61 16.69 17.90
CA GLU A 58 -2.63 16.29 18.87
C GLU A 58 -2.40 14.84 19.29
N GLN A 59 -2.48 14.60 20.59
CA GLN A 59 -2.46 13.25 21.12
C GLN A 59 -3.91 12.79 21.32
N ASP A 60 -4.43 12.03 20.37
CA ASP A 60 -5.83 11.59 20.33
C ASP A 60 -5.93 10.30 19.51
N ARG A 61 -7.04 9.57 19.64
CA ARG A 61 -7.26 8.29 18.96
C ARG A 61 -8.56 8.30 18.19
N ILE A 62 -8.47 8.00 16.89
CA ILE A 62 -9.64 7.66 16.09
C ILE A 62 -10.09 6.23 16.39
N THR A 63 -11.39 6.06 16.49
CA THR A 63 -12.09 4.82 16.83
C THR A 63 -13.37 4.73 16.00
N PRO A 64 -13.98 3.55 15.84
CA PRO A 64 -15.29 3.43 15.19
C PRO A 64 -16.35 4.36 15.80
N GLU A 65 -16.33 4.56 17.11
CA GLU A 65 -17.36 5.31 17.84
C GLU A 65 -17.23 6.83 17.69
N ASN A 66 -16.02 7.35 17.46
CA ASN A 66 -15.76 8.79 17.38
C ASN A 66 -15.41 9.30 15.98
N LEU A 67 -15.35 8.42 14.97
CA LEU A 67 -14.80 8.72 13.64
C LEU A 67 -15.34 10.01 13.02
N ASP A 68 -16.67 10.18 12.98
CA ASP A 68 -17.30 11.33 12.36
C ASP A 68 -16.94 12.65 13.06
N ALA A 69 -17.18 12.72 14.37
CA ALA A 69 -16.87 13.90 15.17
C ALA A 69 -15.36 14.21 15.15
N PHE A 70 -14.52 13.18 15.18
CA PHE A 70 -13.07 13.29 15.14
C PHE A 70 -12.58 13.90 13.83
N LEU A 71 -13.07 13.41 12.69
CA LEU A 71 -12.62 13.86 11.38
C LEU A 71 -13.24 15.22 11.01
N ALA A 72 -14.53 15.44 11.29
CA ALA A 72 -15.23 16.70 11.02
C ALA A 72 -14.62 17.90 11.75
N ALA A 73 -14.05 17.68 12.94
CA ALA A 73 -13.32 18.71 13.68
C ALA A 73 -12.03 19.17 12.97
N ARG A 74 -11.46 18.35 12.08
CA ARG A 74 -10.08 18.50 11.58
C ARG A 74 -9.99 18.73 10.07
N VAL A 75 -10.87 18.13 9.28
CA VAL A 75 -10.89 18.22 7.80
C VAL A 75 -12.33 18.31 7.27
N GLY A 76 -12.49 18.74 6.02
CA GLY A 76 -13.76 18.90 5.32
C GLY A 76 -13.56 19.13 3.82
N ASP A 77 -14.60 19.58 3.11
CA ASP A 77 -14.57 19.68 1.65
C ASP A 77 -13.32 20.41 1.11
N GLY A 78 -12.60 19.74 0.21
CA GLY A 78 -11.37 20.22 -0.41
C GLY A 78 -10.10 20.08 0.44
N ASP A 79 -10.17 19.62 1.69
CA ASP A 79 -9.00 19.32 2.52
C ASP A 79 -8.35 17.98 2.13
N LEU A 80 -7.24 17.63 2.79
CA LEU A 80 -6.49 16.38 2.58
C LEU A 80 -6.36 15.60 3.88
N LEU A 81 -6.68 14.31 3.83
CA LEU A 81 -6.38 13.33 4.85
C LEU A 81 -5.29 12.39 4.34
N LEU A 82 -4.14 12.39 5.01
CA LEU A 82 -3.04 11.45 4.82
C LEU A 82 -3.08 10.39 5.93
N ASP A 83 -3.51 9.18 5.60
CA ASP A 83 -3.57 8.06 6.51
C ASP A 83 -2.31 7.21 6.43
N VAL A 84 -1.46 7.38 7.44
CA VAL A 84 -0.20 6.63 7.63
C VAL A 84 -0.18 5.99 9.03
N ALA A 85 -1.37 5.70 9.56
CA ALA A 85 -1.57 4.97 10.80
C ALA A 85 -1.74 3.47 10.54
N TRP A 86 -1.82 2.70 11.62
CA TRP A 86 -2.20 1.28 11.60
C TRP A 86 -3.54 1.11 12.30
N ASN A 87 -4.26 0.01 12.02
CA ASN A 87 -5.49 -0.36 12.71
C ASN A 87 -6.62 0.68 12.56
N ILE A 88 -6.88 1.11 11.32
CA ILE A 88 -8.05 1.91 10.92
C ILE A 88 -8.69 1.21 9.73
N ASP A 89 -9.98 0.89 9.79
CA ASP A 89 -10.66 0.27 8.65
C ASP A 89 -10.73 1.21 7.44
N ASN A 90 -10.06 0.80 6.36
CA ASN A 90 -9.93 1.63 5.17
C ASN A 90 -11.28 1.93 4.47
N PRO A 91 -12.19 0.96 4.23
CA PRO A 91 -13.50 1.26 3.68
C PRO A 91 -14.25 2.33 4.48
N THR A 92 -14.22 2.26 5.81
CA THR A 92 -14.93 3.21 6.69
C THR A 92 -14.41 4.64 6.52
N ILE A 93 -13.10 4.85 6.62
CA ILE A 93 -12.51 6.20 6.49
C ILE A 93 -12.61 6.74 5.06
N LEU A 94 -12.45 5.88 4.05
CA LEU A 94 -12.58 6.25 2.64
C LEU A 94 -14.01 6.71 2.32
N GLN A 95 -15.02 5.99 2.80
CA GLN A 95 -16.42 6.37 2.65
C GLN A 95 -16.69 7.73 3.29
N TRP A 96 -16.21 7.95 4.51
CA TRP A 96 -16.36 9.24 5.19
C TRP A 96 -15.71 10.38 4.39
N CYS A 97 -14.48 10.17 3.89
CA CYS A 97 -13.79 11.17 3.07
C CYS A 97 -14.55 11.50 1.78
N ARG A 98 -15.10 10.49 1.11
CA ARG A 98 -15.94 10.68 -0.08
C ARG A 98 -17.17 11.54 0.24
N ASP A 99 -17.89 11.20 1.30
CA ASP A 99 -19.14 11.86 1.68
C ASP A 99 -18.93 13.33 2.08
N HIS A 100 -17.73 13.67 2.57
CA HIS A 100 -17.36 15.01 3.02
C HIS A 100 -16.48 15.79 2.02
N GLY A 101 -16.23 15.27 0.83
CA GLY A 101 -15.41 15.94 -0.19
C GLY A 101 -13.92 16.07 0.19
N VAL A 102 -13.42 15.20 1.08
CA VAL A 102 -12.04 15.20 1.56
C VAL A 102 -11.18 14.32 0.65
N ARG A 103 -10.05 14.85 0.18
CA ARG A 103 -9.05 14.05 -0.55
C ARG A 103 -8.37 13.09 0.40
N TYR A 104 -8.09 11.88 -0.06
CA TYR A 104 -7.56 10.81 0.80
C TYR A 104 -6.31 10.17 0.18
N LEU A 105 -5.31 9.87 0.99
CA LEU A 105 -4.19 9.02 0.61
C LEU A 105 -3.81 8.08 1.74
N ASN A 106 -3.53 6.82 1.44
CA ASN A 106 -2.89 5.91 2.39
C ASN A 106 -1.81 5.04 1.76
N THR A 107 -1.19 4.20 2.58
CA THR A 107 -0.11 3.28 2.15
C THR A 107 -0.44 1.80 2.33
N SER A 108 -1.57 1.47 2.98
CA SER A 108 -2.04 0.10 3.22
C SER A 108 -3.56 0.05 3.39
N VAL A 109 -4.22 -1.03 2.96
CA VAL A 109 -5.63 -1.31 3.27
C VAL A 109 -5.72 -2.05 4.60
N GLU A 110 -5.96 -1.27 5.66
CA GLU A 110 -6.05 -1.74 7.05
C GLU A 110 -7.48 -2.10 7.47
N LEU A 111 -7.59 -2.83 8.59
CA LEU A 111 -8.85 -3.17 9.27
C LEU A 111 -8.82 -2.68 10.72
N TRP A 112 -10.00 -2.49 11.32
CA TRP A 112 -10.11 -2.44 12.77
C TRP A 112 -9.85 -3.83 13.37
N ASN A 113 -9.01 -3.88 14.41
CA ASN A 113 -8.63 -5.05 15.19
C ASN A 113 -8.31 -6.29 14.32
N PRO A 114 -7.26 -6.23 13.47
CA PRO A 114 -6.99 -7.27 12.47
C PRO A 114 -6.67 -8.66 13.06
N TYR A 115 -6.40 -8.73 14.37
CA TYR A 115 -6.07 -9.96 15.08
C TYR A 115 -7.29 -10.70 15.66
N ASP A 116 -8.46 -10.08 15.68
CA ASP A 116 -9.67 -10.68 16.24
C ASP A 116 -10.07 -11.92 15.41
N HIS A 117 -10.40 -13.02 16.11
CA HIS A 117 -10.87 -14.28 15.51
C HIS A 117 -9.93 -14.93 14.48
N MET A 118 -8.64 -14.57 14.44
CA MET A 118 -7.70 -15.04 13.40
C MET A 118 -7.61 -16.57 13.24
N THR A 119 -7.83 -17.34 14.31
CA THR A 119 -7.80 -18.81 14.29
C THR A 119 -9.11 -19.45 13.80
N GLU A 120 -10.20 -18.67 13.77
CA GLU A 120 -11.55 -19.12 13.39
C GLU A 120 -11.86 -18.82 11.92
N VAL A 121 -11.09 -17.91 11.30
CA VAL A 121 -11.28 -17.45 9.92
C VAL A 121 -10.48 -18.31 8.94
N HIS A 122 -11.12 -18.72 7.83
CA HIS A 122 -10.47 -19.49 6.77
C HIS A 122 -9.31 -18.68 6.14
N PRO A 123 -8.17 -19.29 5.75
CA PRO A 123 -7.02 -18.57 5.21
C PRO A 123 -7.32 -17.62 4.05
N LEU A 124 -8.18 -18.01 3.09
CA LEU A 124 -8.60 -17.10 2.01
C LEU A 124 -9.30 -15.83 2.51
N ASP A 125 -10.10 -15.93 3.56
CA ASP A 125 -10.88 -14.79 4.08
C ASP A 125 -9.99 -13.80 4.85
N ARG A 126 -8.77 -14.21 5.17
CA ARG A 126 -7.76 -13.34 5.75
C ARG A 126 -6.97 -12.57 4.70
N SER A 127 -7.09 -12.83 3.41
CA SER A 127 -6.22 -12.29 2.36
C SER A 127 -6.52 -10.81 2.02
N LEU A 128 -5.55 -10.11 1.41
CA LEU A 128 -5.74 -8.74 0.93
C LEU A 128 -6.73 -8.69 -0.24
N TYR A 129 -6.80 -9.74 -1.06
CA TYR A 129 -7.84 -9.88 -2.09
C TYR A 129 -9.25 -9.64 -1.52
N VAL A 130 -9.56 -10.20 -0.34
CA VAL A 130 -10.87 -10.03 0.29
C VAL A 130 -11.09 -8.59 0.76
N ARG A 131 -10.05 -7.92 1.27
CA ARG A 131 -10.10 -6.48 1.59
C ARG A 131 -10.35 -5.64 0.33
N HIS A 132 -9.66 -5.93 -0.77
CA HIS A 132 -9.88 -5.27 -2.06
C HIS A 132 -11.28 -5.54 -2.62
N MET A 133 -11.85 -6.74 -2.42
CA MET A 133 -13.24 -7.00 -2.83
C MET A 133 -14.23 -6.18 -2.00
N SER A 134 -13.97 -5.98 -0.71
CA SER A 134 -14.76 -5.06 0.13
C SER A 134 -14.78 -3.64 -0.44
N LEU A 135 -13.61 -3.13 -0.83
CA LEU A 135 -13.49 -1.82 -1.49
C LEU A 135 -14.24 -1.77 -2.82
N ARG A 136 -14.13 -2.80 -3.66
CA ARG A 136 -14.86 -2.87 -4.94
C ARG A 136 -16.37 -2.87 -4.74
N ARG A 137 -16.89 -3.61 -3.74
CA ARG A 137 -18.32 -3.62 -3.40
C ARG A 137 -18.79 -2.25 -2.94
N MET A 138 -18.03 -1.61 -2.05
CA MET A 138 -18.32 -0.25 -1.61
C MET A 138 -18.36 0.74 -2.78
N MET A 139 -17.35 0.72 -3.65
CA MET A 139 -17.29 1.59 -4.82
C MET A 139 -18.43 1.32 -5.81
N ALA A 140 -18.83 0.07 -6.00
CA ALA A 140 -19.94 -0.30 -6.88
C ALA A 140 -21.30 0.19 -6.35
N ALA A 141 -21.43 0.42 -5.03
CA ALA A 141 -22.62 0.99 -4.41
C ALA A 141 -22.70 2.51 -4.53
N TRP A 142 -21.62 3.18 -4.95
CA TRP A 142 -21.64 4.63 -5.16
C TRP A 142 -22.53 4.99 -6.37
N PRO A 143 -23.31 6.08 -6.29
CA PRO A 143 -24.18 6.50 -7.39
C PRO A 143 -23.41 6.92 -8.64
N ASP A 144 -22.19 7.43 -8.46
CA ASP A 144 -21.22 7.73 -9.51
C ASP A 144 -19.79 7.73 -8.95
N ASN A 145 -18.79 7.78 -9.82
CA ASN A 145 -17.39 7.95 -9.42
C ASN A 145 -16.93 9.42 -9.47
N LYS A 146 -17.84 10.37 -9.22
CA LYS A 146 -17.51 11.79 -9.05
C LYS A 146 -17.28 12.04 -7.56
N GLY A 147 -16.32 12.90 -7.21
CA GLY A 147 -16.01 13.21 -5.82
C GLY A 147 -14.54 13.57 -5.63
N ALA A 148 -14.14 13.72 -4.37
CA ALA A 148 -12.74 13.95 -4.02
C ALA A 148 -11.88 12.73 -4.38
N THR A 149 -10.68 12.99 -4.88
CA THR A 149 -9.73 11.93 -5.23
C THR A 149 -9.25 11.21 -3.97
N ALA A 150 -9.29 9.88 -4.01
CA ALA A 150 -8.65 9.00 -3.05
C ALA A 150 -7.58 8.16 -3.76
N VAL A 151 -6.37 8.10 -3.20
CA VAL A 151 -5.26 7.29 -3.70
C VAL A 151 -4.92 6.25 -2.65
N LEU A 152 -5.22 4.99 -2.93
CA LEU A 152 -4.99 3.90 -2.00
C LEU A 152 -3.64 3.25 -2.23
N GLU A 153 -3.05 2.68 -1.18
CA GLU A 153 -1.90 1.78 -1.27
C GLU A 153 -0.72 2.41 -2.03
N HIS A 154 -0.41 3.66 -1.71
CA HIS A 154 0.52 4.49 -2.45
C HIS A 154 1.77 4.87 -1.64
N GLY A 155 2.45 3.84 -1.15
CA GLY A 155 3.77 3.93 -0.53
C GLY A 155 4.89 3.52 -1.51
N ALA A 156 5.86 2.77 -1.01
CA ALA A 156 6.88 2.13 -1.83
C ALA A 156 6.31 0.87 -2.52
N ASN A 157 5.84 -0.08 -1.71
CA ASN A 157 5.27 -1.37 -2.11
C ASN A 157 4.18 -1.75 -1.09
N PRO A 158 2.90 -1.53 -1.39
CA PRO A 158 2.34 -1.09 -2.68
C PRO A 158 2.58 0.39 -3.00
N GLY A 159 2.55 0.75 -4.29
CA GLY A 159 2.69 2.14 -4.76
C GLY A 159 3.76 2.31 -5.83
N LEU A 160 4.95 2.80 -5.44
CA LEU A 160 6.09 3.05 -6.34
C LEU A 160 6.42 1.86 -7.26
N VAL A 161 6.35 0.64 -6.74
CA VAL A 161 6.62 -0.59 -7.52
C VAL A 161 5.69 -0.77 -8.73
N SER A 162 4.46 -0.26 -8.68
CA SER A 162 3.55 -0.25 -9.83
C SER A 162 4.04 0.69 -10.94
N HIS A 163 4.67 1.81 -10.57
CA HIS A 163 5.33 2.70 -11.53
C HIS A 163 6.58 2.06 -12.14
N TRP A 164 7.37 1.36 -11.32
CA TRP A 164 8.53 0.61 -11.82
C TRP A 164 8.15 -0.53 -12.74
N ALA A 165 7.07 -1.27 -12.47
CA ALA A 165 6.58 -2.31 -13.36
C ALA A 165 6.22 -1.74 -14.74
N LYS A 166 5.52 -0.61 -14.78
CA LYS A 166 5.19 0.10 -16.03
C LYS A 166 6.46 0.54 -16.77
N GLN A 167 7.38 1.19 -16.07
CA GLN A 167 8.63 1.65 -16.68
C GLN A 167 9.48 0.49 -17.21
N ALA A 168 9.62 -0.60 -16.46
CA ALA A 168 10.36 -1.78 -16.88
C ALA A 168 9.74 -2.41 -18.14
N LEU A 169 8.42 -2.56 -18.20
CA LEU A 169 7.72 -3.08 -19.38
C LEU A 169 7.94 -2.17 -20.61
N THR A 170 7.86 -0.86 -20.44
CA THR A 170 8.13 0.13 -21.49
C THR A 170 9.58 0.01 -22.00
N GLU A 171 10.55 -0.08 -21.09
CA GLU A 171 11.97 -0.17 -21.45
C GLU A 171 12.30 -1.49 -22.17
N ILE A 172 11.77 -2.62 -21.68
CA ILE A 172 11.92 -3.94 -22.32
C ILE A 172 11.30 -3.94 -23.71
N ALA A 173 10.05 -3.47 -23.85
CA ALA A 173 9.36 -3.41 -25.13
C ALA A 173 10.07 -2.50 -26.13
N THR A 174 10.50 -1.30 -25.70
CA THR A 174 11.28 -0.37 -26.52
C THR A 174 12.57 -1.01 -27.02
N ARG A 175 13.28 -1.75 -26.14
CA ARG A 175 14.50 -2.44 -26.53
C ARG A 175 14.23 -3.58 -27.52
N MET A 176 13.16 -4.36 -27.30
CA MET A 176 12.76 -5.43 -28.23
C MET A 176 12.42 -4.89 -29.61
N VAL A 177 11.70 -3.76 -29.69
CA VAL A 177 11.41 -3.08 -30.96
C VAL A 177 12.70 -2.64 -31.65
N ALA A 178 13.60 -1.98 -30.93
CA ALA A 178 14.89 -1.53 -31.47
C ALA A 178 15.77 -2.69 -32.00
N ASP A 179 15.72 -3.85 -31.33
CA ASP A 179 16.48 -5.05 -31.70
C ASP A 179 15.74 -5.92 -32.74
N GLY A 180 14.53 -5.56 -33.16
CA GLY A 180 13.73 -6.34 -34.12
C GLY A 180 13.23 -7.68 -33.57
N LEU A 181 12.97 -7.77 -32.26
CA LEU A 181 12.59 -8.99 -31.55
C LEU A 181 11.08 -9.07 -31.30
N GLY A 182 10.47 -10.22 -31.61
CA GLY A 182 9.05 -10.49 -31.34
C GLY A 182 8.11 -9.80 -32.32
N ASP A 183 6.89 -9.52 -31.87
CA ASP A 183 5.89 -8.75 -32.64
C ASP A 183 6.11 -7.24 -32.43
N THR A 184 7.04 -6.67 -33.20
CA THR A 184 7.42 -5.26 -33.05
C THR A 184 6.27 -4.31 -33.32
N ALA A 185 5.41 -4.60 -34.30
CA ALA A 185 4.23 -3.78 -34.60
C ALA A 185 3.22 -3.80 -33.45
N GLY A 186 2.98 -4.97 -32.85
CA GLY A 186 2.15 -5.10 -31.65
C GLY A 186 2.73 -4.35 -30.44
N LEU A 187 4.06 -4.42 -30.24
CA LEU A 187 4.74 -3.71 -29.17
C LEU A 187 4.67 -2.19 -29.34
N GLU A 188 4.88 -1.67 -30.55
CA GLU A 188 4.77 -0.25 -30.87
C GLU A 188 3.35 0.29 -30.60
N ALA A 189 2.32 -0.46 -31.00
CA ALA A 189 0.94 -0.11 -30.73
C ALA A 189 0.64 -0.10 -29.22
N ALA A 190 1.05 -1.15 -28.49
CA ALA A 190 0.83 -1.23 -27.05
C ALA A 190 1.62 -0.17 -26.25
N LEU A 191 2.80 0.26 -26.73
CA LEU A 191 3.57 1.37 -26.18
C LEU A 191 2.83 2.70 -26.36
N ALA A 192 2.31 2.96 -27.57
CA ALA A 192 1.61 4.20 -27.88
C ALA A 192 0.31 4.38 -27.07
N ASP A 193 -0.42 3.28 -26.85
CA ASP A 193 -1.68 3.28 -26.10
C ASP A 193 -1.49 3.08 -24.58
N GLU A 194 -0.25 2.93 -24.10
CA GLU A 194 0.06 2.56 -22.72
C GLU A 194 -0.69 1.31 -22.21
N HIS A 195 -0.88 0.33 -23.09
CA HIS A 195 -1.53 -0.95 -22.76
C HIS A 195 -0.57 -1.91 -22.07
N TYR A 196 -0.22 -1.65 -20.81
CA TYR A 196 0.77 -2.42 -20.05
C TYR A 196 0.47 -3.93 -19.93
N HIS A 197 -0.81 -4.32 -19.92
CA HIS A 197 -1.21 -5.74 -19.95
C HIS A 197 -0.82 -6.43 -21.26
N LEU A 198 -0.95 -5.74 -22.40
CA LEU A 198 -0.47 -6.23 -23.69
C LEU A 198 1.05 -6.20 -23.76
N LEU A 199 1.71 -5.16 -23.23
CA LEU A 199 3.17 -5.13 -23.15
C LEU A 199 3.71 -6.33 -22.36
N ALA A 200 3.14 -6.66 -21.20
CA ALA A 200 3.54 -7.83 -20.43
C ALA A 200 3.37 -9.14 -21.23
N MET A 201 2.26 -9.29 -21.95
CA MET A 201 2.01 -10.46 -22.80
C MET A 201 3.00 -10.55 -23.98
N LEU A 202 3.17 -9.46 -24.75
CA LEU A 202 3.98 -9.42 -25.97
C LEU A 202 5.48 -9.53 -25.68
N THR A 203 5.94 -8.99 -24.55
CA THR A 203 7.32 -9.17 -24.07
C THR A 203 7.58 -10.59 -23.54
N GLY A 204 6.54 -11.41 -23.38
CA GLY A 204 6.65 -12.75 -22.81
C GLY A 204 6.94 -12.74 -21.30
N THR A 205 6.59 -11.66 -20.60
CA THR A 205 6.76 -11.55 -19.15
C THR A 205 5.87 -12.58 -18.45
N LYS A 206 6.49 -13.50 -17.70
CA LYS A 206 5.79 -14.58 -17.01
C LYS A 206 5.55 -14.29 -15.52
N VAL A 207 6.54 -13.67 -14.89
CA VAL A 207 6.57 -13.43 -13.45
C VAL A 207 7.19 -12.07 -13.19
N ILE A 208 6.63 -11.34 -12.24
CA ILE A 208 7.20 -10.11 -11.70
C ILE A 208 7.35 -10.33 -10.20
N HIS A 209 8.56 -10.15 -9.68
CA HIS A 209 8.79 -10.11 -8.24
C HIS A 209 9.02 -8.66 -7.83
N VAL A 210 8.36 -8.23 -6.76
CA VAL A 210 8.83 -7.08 -5.98
C VAL A 210 10.03 -7.56 -5.16
N ALA A 211 11.21 -7.47 -5.77
CA ALA A 211 12.44 -8.02 -5.22
C ALA A 211 13.18 -6.98 -4.38
N GLU A 212 13.05 -7.10 -3.06
CA GLU A 212 13.65 -6.18 -2.10
C GLU A 212 14.71 -6.86 -1.23
N ARG A 213 15.78 -6.11 -0.92
CA ARG A 213 16.82 -6.52 0.04
C ARG A 213 17.26 -5.31 0.86
N ASP A 214 16.74 -5.20 2.07
CA ASP A 214 17.22 -4.23 3.05
C ASP A 214 18.56 -4.71 3.65
N THR A 215 19.54 -3.81 3.69
CA THR A 215 20.89 -4.07 4.23
C THR A 215 21.29 -3.08 5.31
N GLN A 216 20.35 -2.28 5.80
CA GLN A 216 20.58 -1.37 6.90
C GLN A 216 20.99 -2.16 8.16
N VAL A 217 22.03 -1.68 8.84
CA VAL A 217 22.57 -2.31 10.05
C VAL A 217 22.60 -1.26 11.16
N SER A 218 22.09 -1.63 12.33
CA SER A 218 22.20 -0.82 13.55
C SER A 218 23.57 -1.00 14.22
N ASN A 219 24.07 0.06 14.85
CA ASN A 219 25.24 -0.04 15.75
C ASN A 219 24.88 -0.65 17.12
N VAL A 220 23.60 -0.91 17.38
CA VAL A 220 23.09 -1.59 18.57
C VAL A 220 22.67 -3.01 18.19
N PRO A 221 23.28 -4.05 18.77
CA PRO A 221 22.85 -5.43 18.55
C PRO A 221 21.42 -5.68 19.00
N LYS A 222 20.69 -6.49 18.23
CA LYS A 222 19.34 -6.97 18.57
C LYS A 222 19.33 -7.65 19.94
N ARG A 223 18.36 -7.31 20.79
CA ARG A 223 18.15 -7.91 22.11
C ARG A 223 17.29 -9.19 22.03
N THR A 224 17.39 -10.03 23.06
CA THR A 224 16.49 -11.18 23.24
C THR A 224 15.06 -10.68 23.50
N GLY A 225 14.06 -11.28 22.85
CA GLY A 225 12.66 -10.87 22.99
C GLY A 225 12.28 -9.59 22.25
N GLU A 226 13.19 -8.98 21.52
CA GLU A 226 12.95 -7.77 20.72
C GLU A 226 12.69 -8.14 19.25
N PHE A 227 11.73 -7.47 18.60
CA PHE A 227 11.59 -7.47 17.14
C PHE A 227 12.17 -6.16 16.61
N VAL A 228 13.08 -6.23 15.65
CA VAL A 228 13.72 -5.06 15.03
C VAL A 228 13.36 -5.04 13.56
N ASN A 229 12.90 -3.89 13.08
CA ASN A 229 12.59 -3.65 11.68
C ASN A 229 12.95 -2.20 11.30
N THR A 230 13.09 -1.91 10.01
CA THR A 230 13.39 -0.57 9.48
C THR A 230 12.14 0.27 9.24
N TRP A 231 10.97 -0.37 9.32
CA TRP A 231 9.65 0.24 9.30
C TRP A 231 8.73 -0.40 10.36
N SER A 232 7.42 -0.22 10.26
CA SER A 232 6.44 -0.65 11.27
C SER A 232 6.62 -2.13 11.65
N VAL A 233 6.90 -2.40 12.93
CA VAL A 233 6.96 -3.76 13.45
C VAL A 233 5.56 -4.39 13.48
N GLU A 234 4.55 -3.63 13.92
CA GLU A 234 3.16 -4.11 13.97
C GLU A 234 2.61 -4.39 12.57
N GLY A 235 2.84 -3.49 11.60
CA GLY A 235 2.41 -3.70 10.21
C GLY A 235 3.08 -4.93 9.59
N PHE A 236 4.41 -5.03 9.72
CA PHE A 236 5.13 -6.18 9.19
C PHE A 236 4.74 -7.51 9.87
N TYR A 237 4.44 -7.47 11.17
CA TYR A 237 3.97 -8.66 11.88
C TYR A 237 2.60 -9.10 11.36
N GLU A 238 1.64 -8.17 11.25
CA GLU A 238 0.29 -8.42 10.73
C GLU A 238 0.33 -9.07 9.34
N GLU A 239 1.08 -8.48 8.42
CA GLU A 239 1.24 -8.97 7.05
C GLU A 239 1.98 -10.31 7.02
N GLY A 240 3.02 -10.44 7.85
CA GLY A 240 3.89 -11.60 7.84
C GLY A 240 3.25 -12.86 8.42
N VAL A 241 2.37 -12.74 9.41
CA VAL A 241 1.64 -13.89 10.00
C VAL A 241 0.37 -14.25 9.22
N ALA A 242 -0.02 -13.41 8.28
CA ALA A 242 -1.08 -13.72 7.33
C ALA A 242 -0.64 -14.78 6.31
N PRO A 243 -1.60 -15.48 5.67
CA PRO A 243 -1.30 -16.41 4.59
C PRO A 243 -0.47 -15.75 3.49
N ALA A 244 0.50 -16.48 2.93
CA ALA A 244 1.24 -16.02 1.77
C ALA A 244 0.27 -15.82 0.59
N GLU A 245 0.37 -14.69 -0.11
CA GLU A 245 -0.52 -14.28 -1.18
C GLU A 245 0.30 -13.85 -2.39
N LEU A 246 -0.13 -14.24 -3.59
CA LEU A 246 0.53 -13.86 -4.83
C LEU A 246 -0.43 -13.91 -6.02
N GLY A 247 -0.25 -12.96 -6.94
CA GLY A 247 -0.81 -13.04 -8.29
C GLY A 247 -0.39 -14.34 -8.99
N TRP A 248 -1.35 -15.04 -9.59
CA TRP A 248 -1.15 -16.35 -10.19
C TRP A 248 -1.16 -16.29 -11.70
N GLY A 249 0.02 -16.40 -12.30
CA GLY A 249 0.21 -16.28 -13.74
C GLY A 249 -0.37 -17.47 -14.52
N THR A 250 -0.93 -17.21 -15.70
CA THR A 250 -1.48 -18.25 -16.60
C THR A 250 -0.45 -19.26 -17.10
N HIS A 251 0.84 -18.95 -16.98
CA HIS A 251 1.94 -19.85 -17.34
C HIS A 251 2.17 -20.95 -16.29
N GLU A 252 1.65 -20.77 -15.07
CA GLU A 252 1.81 -21.72 -13.97
C GLU A 252 0.95 -22.96 -14.19
N ARG A 253 1.57 -24.14 -14.08
CA ARG A 253 0.92 -25.42 -14.41
C ARG A 253 0.45 -26.19 -13.20
N ARG A 254 0.87 -25.78 -12.00
CA ARG A 254 0.63 -26.53 -10.76
C ARG A 254 0.56 -25.57 -9.58
N LEU A 255 -0.52 -25.68 -8.82
CA LEU A 255 -0.66 -25.00 -7.54
C LEU A 255 0.32 -25.57 -6.50
N PRO A 256 0.90 -24.73 -5.62
CA PRO A 256 1.70 -25.20 -4.51
C PRO A 256 0.82 -25.98 -3.51
N PRO A 257 1.43 -26.86 -2.68
CA PRO A 257 0.71 -27.50 -1.59
C PRO A 257 0.02 -26.47 -0.68
N ASN A 258 -1.18 -26.79 -0.20
CA ASN A 258 -1.99 -25.91 0.65
C ASN A 258 -2.37 -24.57 0.01
N ALA A 259 -2.32 -24.47 -1.33
CA ALA A 259 -2.86 -23.34 -2.05
C ALA A 259 -4.39 -23.39 -2.10
N PHE A 260 -4.97 -22.21 -1.97
CA PHE A 260 -6.37 -21.93 -2.14
C PHE A 260 -6.52 -20.89 -3.25
N VAL A 261 -7.56 -21.05 -4.06
CA VAL A 261 -7.89 -20.14 -5.15
C VAL A 261 -9.13 -19.35 -4.80
N HIS A 262 -9.14 -18.06 -5.13
CA HIS A 262 -10.37 -17.29 -5.07
C HIS A 262 -11.32 -17.75 -6.18
N ALA A 263 -12.58 -17.98 -5.84
CA ALA A 263 -13.63 -18.30 -6.78
C ALA A 263 -14.81 -17.35 -6.55
N GLY A 264 -15.43 -16.86 -7.62
CA GLY A 264 -16.60 -16.00 -7.55
C GLY A 264 -16.31 -14.55 -7.88
N GLU A 265 -16.28 -13.69 -6.87
CA GLU A 265 -16.22 -12.23 -7.06
C GLU A 265 -14.81 -11.75 -7.43
N GLY A 266 -14.75 -10.78 -8.34
CA GLY A 266 -13.53 -10.06 -8.69
C GLY A 266 -12.68 -10.76 -9.75
N PRO A 267 -11.43 -10.30 -9.94
CA PRO A 267 -10.56 -10.78 -11.01
C PRO A 267 -10.09 -12.23 -10.85
N CYS A 268 -10.19 -12.81 -9.65
CA CYS A 268 -9.76 -14.18 -9.33
C CYS A 268 -8.32 -14.47 -9.82
N ASN A 269 -7.44 -13.46 -9.74
CA ASN A 269 -6.09 -13.46 -10.30
C ASN A 269 -5.00 -13.78 -9.26
N GLN A 270 -5.38 -14.10 -8.03
CA GLN A 270 -4.45 -14.41 -6.92
C GLN A 270 -4.76 -15.77 -6.31
N ILE A 271 -3.76 -16.33 -5.64
CA ILE A 271 -3.91 -17.48 -4.75
C ILE A 271 -3.40 -17.13 -3.35
N ALA A 272 -3.90 -17.85 -2.35
CA ALA A 272 -3.36 -17.83 -1.00
C ALA A 272 -2.78 -19.20 -0.66
N ILE A 273 -1.66 -19.25 0.05
CA ILE A 273 -1.10 -20.49 0.61
C ILE A 273 -1.37 -20.47 2.11
N ALA A 274 -1.99 -21.51 2.67
CA ALA A 274 -2.26 -21.60 4.11
C ALA A 274 -0.99 -21.87 4.93
N ARG A 275 -0.10 -20.89 4.91
CA ARG A 275 1.15 -20.79 5.66
C ARG A 275 1.49 -19.30 5.82
N PRO A 276 2.01 -18.86 6.97
CA PRO A 276 2.47 -17.49 7.14
C PRO A 276 3.41 -17.04 6.02
N GLY A 277 3.23 -15.82 5.52
CA GLY A 277 4.08 -15.22 4.49
C GLY A 277 5.54 -15.15 4.91
N MET A 278 5.80 -14.81 6.18
CA MET A 278 7.15 -14.75 6.76
C MET A 278 7.86 -16.11 6.84
N GLU A 279 7.11 -17.21 6.75
CA GLU A 279 7.65 -18.56 6.72
C GLU A 279 7.69 -19.17 5.32
N THR A 280 7.17 -18.47 4.31
CA THR A 280 7.08 -18.94 2.92
C THR A 280 8.21 -18.33 2.11
N TRP A 281 9.17 -19.14 1.69
CA TRP A 281 10.40 -18.67 1.03
C TRP A 281 10.40 -18.95 -0.47
N VAL A 282 10.81 -17.96 -1.26
CA VAL A 282 11.03 -18.06 -2.70
C VAL A 282 12.46 -17.68 -3.06
N ARG A 283 12.94 -18.20 -4.19
CA ARG A 283 14.19 -17.74 -4.80
C ARG A 283 13.88 -16.50 -5.63
N SER A 284 14.67 -15.46 -5.45
CA SER A 284 14.56 -14.22 -6.22
C SER A 284 15.95 -13.66 -6.49
N TRP A 285 16.01 -12.50 -7.12
CA TRP A 285 17.26 -11.85 -7.49
C TRP A 285 17.13 -10.34 -7.34
N VAL A 286 18.18 -9.71 -6.83
CA VAL A 286 18.37 -8.25 -6.81
C VAL A 286 19.73 -7.94 -7.46
N PRO A 287 20.03 -6.68 -7.87
CA PRO A 287 21.31 -6.32 -8.49
C PRO A 287 22.57 -6.87 -7.81
N GLY A 288 22.54 -7.10 -6.49
CA GLY A 288 23.63 -7.69 -5.71
C GLY A 288 23.75 -9.23 -5.74
N GLY A 289 22.83 -9.96 -6.38
CA GLY A 289 22.87 -11.42 -6.51
C GLY A 289 21.55 -12.14 -6.17
N GLU A 290 21.62 -13.49 -6.17
CA GLU A 290 20.51 -14.35 -5.74
C GLU A 290 20.18 -14.10 -4.27
N ILE A 291 18.88 -14.06 -3.97
CA ILE A 291 18.36 -13.94 -2.61
C ILE A 291 17.28 -14.98 -2.35
N ARG A 292 17.02 -15.23 -1.06
CA ARG A 292 15.79 -15.89 -0.61
C ARG A 292 14.88 -14.82 -0.02
N GLY A 293 13.74 -14.59 -0.68
CA GLY A 293 12.71 -13.66 -0.23
C GLY A 293 11.60 -14.40 0.50
N MET A 294 10.90 -13.68 1.39
CA MET A 294 9.66 -14.14 1.99
C MET A 294 8.48 -13.75 1.09
N VAL A 295 7.42 -14.55 1.05
CA VAL A 295 6.18 -14.25 0.31
C VAL A 295 5.20 -13.59 1.27
N ILE A 296 5.51 -12.36 1.65
CA ILE A 296 4.63 -11.50 2.43
C ILE A 296 3.54 -11.02 1.48
N ARG A 297 2.27 -11.07 1.91
CA ARG A 297 1.17 -10.52 1.11
C ARG A 297 1.33 -9.01 0.98
N HIS A 298 0.96 -8.47 -0.17
CA HIS A 298 1.06 -7.04 -0.44
C HIS A 298 -0.05 -6.62 -1.41
N GLY A 299 -0.47 -5.36 -1.36
CA GLY A 299 -1.61 -4.84 -2.13
C GLY A 299 -1.39 -4.80 -3.65
N GLU A 300 -0.15 -4.77 -4.12
CA GLU A 300 0.18 -4.77 -5.55
C GLU A 300 0.17 -6.17 -6.21
N ALA A 301 0.11 -7.25 -5.42
CA ALA A 301 0.17 -8.63 -5.90
C ALA A 301 -1.12 -9.04 -6.64
#